data_AF-A0A5N5VD23-F1
#
_entry.id   AF-A0A5N5VD23-F1
#
_cell.length_a   1.000
_cell.length_b   1.000
_cell.length_c   1.000
_cell.angle_alpha   90.00
_cell.angle_beta   90.00
_cell.angle_gamma   90.00
#
_symmetry.space_group_name_H-M   'P 1'
#
loop_
_entity.id
_entity.type
_entity.pdbx_description
1 polymer ?
#
loop_
_entity_poly.entity_id
_entity_poly.type
_entity_poly.pdbx_seq_one_letter_code
_entity_poly.pdbx_strand_id
1 'polypeptide(L)'
;MSYSQPRPIREDDEVGHFDCGDDPLNTYLIKKAVSNHRSGASRCFVTCREGRVVGYYALAAGSVERKAVSGRFRRNMPDPIPVILLTRLAVDRREQGKGLGRHLLRDAITRTVYVADHIGARAMLVHAIDEDARNFYSRFDFEQSPTDPLHLLLSIKDARILITPH
;
A
#
# COMPACT_ATOMS: atom_id res chain seq x y z
N MET A 1 -16.71 16.35 10.45
CA MET A 1 -16.84 15.90 9.05
C MET A 1 -15.95 14.70 8.86
N SER A 2 -16.47 13.59 8.33
CA SER A 2 -15.77 12.30 8.20
C SER A 2 -15.04 12.17 6.86
N TYR A 3 -14.04 11.28 6.81
CA TYR A 3 -13.40 10.87 5.56
C TYR A 3 -14.37 10.05 4.70
N SER A 4 -14.23 10.12 3.37
CA SER A 4 -14.92 9.21 2.47
C SER A 4 -14.33 7.80 2.58
N GLN A 5 -15.12 6.78 2.22
CA GLN A 5 -14.55 5.45 1.98
C GLN A 5 -13.50 5.52 0.86
N PRO A 6 -12.40 4.73 0.93
CA PRO A 6 -11.44 4.65 -0.15
C PRO A 6 -12.09 4.17 -1.45
N ARG A 7 -11.84 4.90 -2.54
CA ARG A 7 -12.37 4.59 -3.87
C ARG A 7 -11.29 4.80 -4.95
N PRO A 8 -11.45 4.21 -6.15
CA PRO A 8 -10.56 4.51 -7.27
C PRO A 8 -10.42 6.02 -7.50
N ILE A 9 -9.20 6.46 -7.83
CA ILE A 9 -8.93 7.83 -8.27
C ILE A 9 -9.65 8.12 -9.59
N ARG A 10 -10.10 9.37 -9.76
CA ARG A 10 -10.79 9.88 -10.95
C ARG A 10 -10.09 11.14 -11.48
N GLU A 11 -10.43 11.53 -12.71
CA GLU A 11 -9.85 12.70 -13.36
C GLU A 11 -10.26 14.02 -12.69
N ASP A 12 -11.42 14.05 -12.02
CA ASP A 12 -12.01 15.20 -11.33
C ASP A 12 -11.65 15.29 -9.84
N ASP A 13 -10.77 14.40 -9.34
CA ASP A 13 -10.31 14.45 -7.95
C ASP A 13 -9.40 15.65 -7.69
N GLU A 14 -9.72 16.46 -6.69
CA GLU A 14 -8.92 17.62 -6.30
C GLU A 14 -7.65 17.17 -5.55
N VAL A 15 -6.53 17.13 -6.29
CA VAL A 15 -5.21 16.69 -5.82
C VAL A 15 -4.15 17.79 -5.80
N GLY A 16 -4.45 18.99 -6.33
CA GLY A 16 -3.44 20.02 -6.62
C GLY A 16 -2.73 20.58 -5.38
N HIS A 17 -3.38 20.49 -4.22
CA HIS A 17 -2.86 20.98 -2.94
C HIS A 17 -2.42 19.87 -1.98
N PHE A 18 -2.34 18.63 -2.44
CA PHE A 18 -1.93 17.51 -1.61
C PHE A 18 -0.45 17.65 -1.23
N ASP A 19 -0.17 17.60 0.07
CA ASP A 19 1.20 17.56 0.58
C ASP A 19 1.30 16.58 1.75
N CYS A 20 2.02 15.46 1.57
CA CYS A 20 2.33 14.51 2.65
C CYS A 20 3.72 14.73 3.28
N GLY A 21 4.47 15.74 2.82
CA GLY A 21 5.85 16.00 3.24
C GLY A 21 6.92 15.21 2.47
N ASP A 22 6.54 14.48 1.42
CA ASP A 22 7.45 13.73 0.54
C ASP A 22 7.16 14.09 -0.92
N ASP A 23 8.10 14.78 -1.57
CA ASP A 23 7.94 15.30 -2.93
C ASP A 23 7.70 14.21 -3.99
N PRO A 24 8.38 13.05 -3.97
CA PRO A 24 8.06 11.94 -4.86
C PRO A 24 6.61 11.44 -4.74
N LEU A 25 6.09 11.30 -3.51
CA LEU A 25 4.69 10.89 -3.26
C LEU A 25 3.70 11.97 -3.69
N ASN A 26 3.97 13.24 -3.40
CA ASN A 26 3.15 14.36 -3.85
C ASN A 26 3.09 14.42 -5.38
N THR A 27 4.25 14.39 -6.03
CA THR A 27 4.39 14.47 -7.48
C THR A 27 3.70 13.31 -8.19
N TYR A 28 3.79 12.09 -7.63
CA TYR A 28 3.08 10.95 -8.19
C TYR A 28 1.57 11.17 -8.20
N LEU A 29 0.98 11.60 -7.07
CA LEU A 29 -0.46 11.78 -6.98
C LEU A 29 -0.95 12.81 -8.02
N ILE A 30 -0.26 13.95 -8.07
CA ILE A 30 -0.64 15.09 -8.91
C ILE A 30 -0.44 14.78 -10.40
N LYS A 31 0.68 14.13 -10.77
CA LYS A 31 1.09 14.04 -12.18
C LYS A 31 0.89 12.67 -12.82
N LYS A 32 0.78 11.59 -12.03
CA LYS A 32 0.90 10.21 -12.53
C LYS A 32 -0.21 9.27 -12.10
N ALA A 33 -0.84 9.47 -10.95
CA ALA A 33 -1.76 8.50 -10.37
C ALA A 33 -2.93 8.13 -11.28
N VAL A 34 -3.59 9.11 -11.90
CA VAL A 34 -4.71 8.88 -12.85
C VAL A 34 -4.22 8.13 -14.09
N SER A 35 -3.12 8.57 -14.71
CA SER A 35 -2.57 7.94 -15.91
C SER A 35 -2.16 6.48 -15.64
N ASN A 36 -1.48 6.24 -14.52
CA ASN A 36 -1.08 4.89 -14.10
C ASN A 36 -2.27 4.01 -13.75
N HIS A 37 -3.32 4.58 -13.14
CA HIS A 37 -4.58 3.88 -12.91
C HIS A 37 -5.20 3.44 -14.24
N ARG A 38 -5.30 4.35 -15.21
CA ARG A 38 -5.91 4.06 -16.51
C ARG A 38 -5.09 3.05 -17.34
N SER A 39 -3.76 3.17 -17.33
CA SER A 39 -2.88 2.31 -18.14
C SER A 39 -2.70 0.89 -17.59
N GLY A 40 -3.03 0.65 -16.32
CA GLY A 40 -2.78 -0.65 -15.68
C GLY A 40 -1.46 -0.75 -14.93
N ALA A 41 -0.64 0.30 -14.92
CA ALA A 41 0.65 0.31 -14.20
C ALA A 41 0.46 0.19 -12.68
N SER A 42 -0.63 0.72 -12.14
CA SER A 42 -1.05 0.52 -10.75
C SER A 42 -2.57 0.73 -10.62
N ARG A 43 -3.12 0.40 -9.46
CA ARG A 43 -4.49 0.78 -9.05
C ARG A 43 -4.37 1.73 -7.87
N CYS A 44 -4.61 3.02 -8.12
CA CYS A 44 -4.61 4.06 -7.10
C CYS A 44 -6.01 4.24 -6.50
N PHE A 45 -6.07 4.33 -5.18
CA PHE A 45 -7.28 4.57 -4.39
C PHE A 45 -7.07 5.80 -3.50
N VAL A 46 -8.09 6.65 -3.41
CA VAL A 46 -8.08 7.92 -2.67
C VAL A 46 -9.18 7.93 -1.63
N THR A 47 -8.94 8.66 -0.55
CA THR A 47 -9.96 9.09 0.42
C THR A 47 -10.00 10.61 0.44
N CYS A 48 -11.22 11.14 0.49
CA CYS A 48 -11.47 12.56 0.40
C CYS A 48 -12.11 13.10 1.68
N ARG A 49 -11.88 14.38 1.96
CA ARG A 49 -12.58 15.16 2.98
C ARG A 49 -12.95 16.51 2.37
N GLU A 50 -14.22 16.87 2.47
CA GLU A 50 -14.73 18.13 1.92
C GLU A 50 -14.36 18.30 0.43
N GLY A 51 -14.48 17.22 -0.36
CA GLY A 51 -14.18 17.22 -1.80
C GLY A 51 -12.69 17.13 -2.17
N ARG A 52 -11.76 17.30 -1.21
CA ARG A 52 -10.31 17.25 -1.45
C ARG A 52 -9.74 15.88 -1.13
N VAL A 53 -8.79 15.40 -1.94
CA VAL A 53 -8.02 14.20 -1.60
C VAL A 53 -7.12 14.49 -0.40
N VAL A 54 -7.21 13.67 0.64
CA VAL A 54 -6.43 13.83 1.87
C VAL A 54 -5.58 12.61 2.24
N GLY A 55 -5.71 11.54 1.46
CA GLY A 55 -4.83 10.38 1.55
C GLY A 55 -5.07 9.44 0.38
N TYR A 56 -4.05 8.66 0.05
CA TYR A 56 -4.12 7.72 -1.05
C TYR A 56 -3.17 6.54 -0.84
N TYR A 57 -3.40 5.48 -1.59
CA TYR A 57 -2.42 4.41 -1.76
C TYR A 57 -2.53 3.82 -3.16
N ALA A 58 -1.50 3.08 -3.60
CA ALA A 58 -1.50 2.42 -4.89
C ALA A 58 -0.96 0.99 -4.83
N LEU A 59 -1.68 0.07 -5.46
CA LEU A 59 -1.33 -1.36 -5.56
C LEU A 59 -0.86 -1.71 -6.98
N ALA A 60 0.10 -2.60 -7.09
CA ALA A 60 0.55 -3.17 -8.37
C ALA A 60 0.86 -4.67 -8.22
N ALA A 61 0.80 -5.41 -9.32
CA ALA A 61 1.35 -6.76 -9.36
C ALA A 61 2.89 -6.68 -9.25
N GLY A 62 3.51 -7.68 -8.62
CA GLY A 62 4.95 -7.74 -8.51
C GLY A 62 5.48 -9.13 -8.19
N SER A 63 6.79 -9.23 -8.07
CA SER A 63 7.47 -10.44 -7.66
C SER A 63 8.73 -10.11 -6.88
N VAL A 64 9.14 -10.99 -5.98
CA VAL A 64 10.37 -10.84 -5.17
C VAL A 64 11.24 -12.09 -5.31
N GLU A 65 12.55 -11.89 -5.42
CA GLU A 65 13.50 -13.00 -5.53
C GLU A 65 13.51 -13.84 -4.24
N ARG A 66 13.68 -15.16 -4.37
CA ARG A 66 13.70 -16.07 -3.20
C ARG A 66 14.80 -15.77 -2.19
N LYS A 67 15.92 -15.16 -2.62
CA LYS A 67 17.02 -14.76 -1.73
C LYS A 67 16.72 -13.51 -0.90
N ALA A 68 15.77 -12.69 -1.35
CA ALA A 68 15.40 -11.43 -0.69
C ALA A 68 14.31 -11.59 0.37
N VAL A 69 13.91 -12.82 0.73
CA VAL A 69 12.87 -13.07 1.74
C VAL A 69 13.25 -14.18 2.71
N SER A 70 12.64 -14.16 3.90
CA SER A 70 12.86 -15.18 4.93
C SER A 70 12.39 -16.57 4.46
N GLY A 71 12.88 -17.62 5.13
CA GLY A 71 12.53 -19.02 4.83
C GLY A 71 11.02 -19.27 4.77
N ARG A 72 10.26 -18.57 5.62
CA ARG A 72 8.79 -18.65 5.70
C ARG A 72 8.09 -18.26 4.40
N PHE A 73 8.58 -17.25 3.70
CA PHE A 73 7.98 -16.77 2.45
C PHE A 73 8.34 -17.64 1.24
N ARG A 74 9.59 -18.11 1.16
CA ARG A 74 10.11 -18.88 0.00
C ARG A 74 9.84 -20.38 0.02
N ARG A 75 9.43 -20.96 1.15
CA ARG A 75 9.15 -22.40 1.27
C ARG A 75 8.06 -22.79 0.27
N ASN A 76 8.35 -23.77 -0.59
CA ASN A 76 7.46 -24.31 -1.63
C ASN A 76 6.93 -23.27 -2.63
N MET A 77 7.67 -22.18 -2.89
CA MET A 77 7.31 -21.16 -3.87
C MET A 77 8.22 -21.19 -5.11
N PRO A 78 7.74 -20.76 -6.30
CA PRO A 78 8.58 -20.52 -7.46
C PRO A 78 9.59 -19.39 -7.22
N ASP A 79 10.50 -19.22 -8.18
CA ASP A 79 11.38 -18.05 -8.28
C ASP A 79 11.10 -17.33 -9.62
N PRO A 80 10.68 -16.06 -9.62
CA PRO A 80 10.44 -15.23 -8.44
C PRO A 80 9.12 -15.56 -7.72
N ILE A 81 9.01 -15.15 -6.45
CA ILE A 81 7.82 -15.34 -5.61
C ILE A 81 6.78 -14.27 -5.98
N PRO A 82 5.53 -14.65 -6.32
CA PRO A 82 4.49 -13.67 -6.67
C PRO A 82 4.02 -12.88 -5.44
N VAL A 83 3.90 -11.56 -5.58
CA VAL A 83 3.45 -10.64 -4.52
C VAL A 83 2.53 -9.56 -5.07
N ILE A 84 1.83 -8.85 -4.17
CA ILE A 84 1.15 -7.59 -4.49
C ILE A 84 1.95 -6.46 -3.84
N LEU A 85 2.38 -5.48 -4.63
CA LEU A 85 3.20 -4.37 -4.17
C LEU A 85 2.32 -3.20 -3.71
N LEU A 86 2.43 -2.80 -2.45
CA LEU A 86 1.97 -1.50 -1.97
C LEU A 86 3.01 -0.47 -2.38
N THR A 87 2.86 0.05 -3.60
CA THR A 87 3.86 0.94 -4.21
C THR A 87 3.95 2.29 -3.49
N ARG A 88 2.83 2.77 -2.95
CA ARG A 88 2.68 4.09 -2.33
C ARG A 88 1.58 4.05 -1.28
N LEU A 89 1.79 4.79 -0.20
CA LEU A 89 0.80 5.11 0.82
C LEU A 89 1.17 6.48 1.37
N ALA A 90 0.25 7.44 1.32
CA ALA A 90 0.50 8.79 1.79
C ALA A 90 -0.75 9.40 2.42
N VAL A 91 -0.53 10.26 3.40
CA VAL A 91 -1.55 11.04 4.10
C VAL A 91 -1.11 12.50 4.09
N ASP A 92 -2.02 13.40 3.71
CA ASP A 92 -1.77 14.83 3.75
C ASP A 92 -1.34 15.27 5.15
N ARG A 93 -0.34 16.14 5.25
CA ARG A 93 0.26 16.63 6.51
C ARG A 93 -0.80 17.13 7.50
N ARG A 94 -1.87 17.74 7.00
CA ARG A 94 -2.96 18.28 7.83
C ARG A 94 -3.82 17.18 8.47
N GLU A 95 -3.77 15.96 7.97
CA GLU A 95 -4.54 14.80 8.42
C GLU A 95 -3.68 13.67 9.03
N GLN A 96 -2.35 13.84 9.09
CA GLN A 96 -1.43 12.92 9.77
C GLN A 96 -1.71 12.87 11.28
N GLY A 97 -1.35 11.75 11.93
CA GLY A 97 -1.60 11.53 13.36
C GLY A 97 -3.05 11.22 13.75
N LYS A 98 -4.01 11.35 12.82
CA LYS A 98 -5.46 11.12 13.08
C LYS A 98 -5.93 9.70 12.75
N GLY A 99 -5.00 8.76 12.59
CA GLY A 99 -5.29 7.37 12.24
C GLY A 99 -5.67 7.11 10.77
N LEU A 100 -5.65 8.11 9.89
CA LEU A 100 -6.02 7.93 8.48
C LEU A 100 -5.12 6.93 7.74
N GLY A 101 -3.81 6.97 7.99
CA GLY A 101 -2.86 6.03 7.38
C GLY A 101 -3.15 4.57 7.74
N ARG A 102 -3.58 4.31 8.99
CA ARG A 102 -4.01 2.98 9.44
C ARG A 102 -5.26 2.50 8.69
N HIS A 103 -6.24 3.39 8.49
CA HIS A 103 -7.46 3.06 7.75
C HIS A 103 -7.15 2.76 6.28
N LEU A 104 -6.31 3.56 5.63
CA LEU A 104 -5.89 3.33 4.25
C LEU A 104 -5.11 2.02 4.10
N LEU A 105 -4.19 1.72 5.03
CA LEU A 105 -3.46 0.44 5.01
C LEU A 105 -4.42 -0.74 5.21
N ARG A 106 -5.40 -0.65 6.11
CA ARG A 106 -6.41 -1.72 6.30
C ARG A 106 -7.22 -1.96 5.03
N ASP A 107 -7.65 -0.90 4.33
CA ASP A 107 -8.34 -1.03 3.05
C ASP A 107 -7.44 -1.65 1.98
N ALA A 108 -6.17 -1.24 1.90
CA ALA A 108 -5.19 -1.84 0.99
C ALA A 108 -4.99 -3.34 1.25
N ILE A 109 -4.82 -3.74 2.51
CA ILE A 109 -4.69 -5.16 2.92
C ILE A 109 -5.95 -5.94 2.53
N THR A 110 -7.13 -5.38 2.77
CA THR A 110 -8.42 -6.00 2.43
C THR A 110 -8.51 -6.27 0.92
N ARG A 111 -8.13 -5.30 0.09
CA ARG A 111 -8.12 -5.48 -1.38
C ARG A 111 -7.06 -6.47 -1.84
N THR A 112 -5.89 -6.48 -1.21
CA THR A 112 -4.86 -7.48 -1.50
C THR A 112 -5.33 -8.90 -1.20
N VAL A 113 -6.03 -9.12 -0.07
CA VAL A 113 -6.63 -10.43 0.23
C VAL A 113 -7.66 -10.82 -0.84
N TYR A 114 -8.55 -9.89 -1.21
CA TYR A 114 -9.55 -10.14 -2.24
C TYR A 114 -8.93 -10.51 -3.60
N VAL A 115 -7.86 -9.83 -4.02
CA VAL A 115 -7.12 -10.19 -5.24
C VAL A 115 -6.45 -11.55 -5.09
N ALA A 116 -5.89 -11.85 -3.92
CA ALA A 116 -5.20 -13.11 -3.64
C ALA A 116 -6.14 -14.34 -3.64
N ASP A 117 -7.46 -14.15 -3.57
CA ASP A 117 -8.45 -15.21 -3.77
C ASP A 117 -8.60 -15.64 -5.24
N HIS A 118 -8.24 -14.75 -6.17
CA HIS A 118 -8.45 -14.95 -7.61
C HIS A 118 -7.13 -15.12 -8.37
N ILE A 119 -6.03 -14.54 -7.87
CA ILE A 119 -4.70 -14.57 -8.47
C ILE A 119 -3.68 -14.94 -7.39
N GLY A 120 -2.81 -15.91 -7.69
CA GLY A 120 -1.79 -16.36 -6.74
C GLY A 120 -0.86 -15.22 -6.29
N ALA A 121 -0.86 -14.94 -4.98
CA ALA A 121 0.07 -14.02 -4.34
C ALA A 121 0.49 -14.59 -2.98
N ARG A 122 1.79 -14.54 -2.66
CA ARG A 122 2.32 -15.04 -1.38
C ARG A 122 2.21 -14.02 -0.26
N ALA A 123 2.38 -12.75 -0.61
CA ALA A 123 2.44 -11.65 0.34
C ALA A 123 2.07 -10.32 -0.31
N MET A 124 1.74 -9.34 0.53
CA MET A 124 1.92 -7.93 0.21
C MET A 124 3.37 -7.56 0.46
N LEU A 125 4.01 -6.85 -0.46
CA LEU A 125 5.35 -6.27 -0.31
C LEU A 125 5.21 -4.76 -0.20
N VAL A 126 6.03 -4.13 0.64
CA VAL A 126 6.19 -2.67 0.70
C VAL A 126 7.67 -2.33 0.79
N HIS A 127 8.07 -1.25 0.11
CA HIS A 127 9.37 -0.63 0.30
C HIS A 127 9.14 0.65 1.11
N ALA A 128 9.51 0.63 2.37
CA ALA A 128 9.46 1.79 3.24
C ALA A 128 10.49 2.84 2.74
N ILE A 129 10.09 4.11 2.75
CA ILE A 129 10.95 5.21 2.31
C ILE A 129 11.99 5.59 3.37
N ASP A 130 11.71 5.30 4.64
CA ASP A 130 12.55 5.60 5.78
C ASP A 130 12.22 4.68 6.98
N GLU A 131 12.95 4.87 8.09
CA GLU A 131 12.75 4.10 9.32
C GLU A 131 11.39 4.35 9.98
N ASP A 132 10.83 5.56 9.87
CA ASP A 132 9.53 5.89 10.46
C ASP A 132 8.40 5.15 9.74
N ALA A 133 8.46 5.08 8.41
CA ALA A 133 7.58 4.26 7.58
C ALA A 133 7.75 2.77 7.92
N ARG A 134 8.99 2.29 8.08
CA ARG A 134 9.25 0.90 8.52
C ARG A 134 8.59 0.62 9.88
N ASN A 135 8.75 1.54 10.85
CA ASN A 135 8.17 1.43 12.19
C ASN A 135 6.64 1.50 12.14
N PHE A 136 6.05 2.24 11.21
CA PHE A 136 4.62 2.24 10.95
C PHE A 136 4.14 0.86 10.46
N TYR A 137 4.76 0.29 9.42
CA TYR A 137 4.35 -1.01 8.86
C TYR A 137 4.57 -2.18 9.82
N SER A 138 5.65 -2.15 10.61
CA SER A 138 5.97 -3.19 11.60
C SER A 138 4.88 -3.38 12.67
N ARG A 139 3.99 -2.40 12.86
CA ARG A 139 2.82 -2.49 13.76
C ARG A 139 1.67 -3.34 13.19
N PHE A 140 1.81 -3.85 11.98
CA PHE A 140 0.79 -4.60 11.23
C PHE A 140 1.32 -5.96 10.76
N ASP A 141 2.16 -6.62 11.55
CA ASP A 141 2.76 -7.94 11.27
C ASP A 141 3.57 -8.04 9.97
N PHE A 142 4.02 -6.89 9.45
CA PHE A 142 4.99 -6.86 8.36
C PHE A 142 6.36 -7.33 8.86
N GLU A 143 6.92 -8.32 8.17
CA GLU A 143 8.26 -8.86 8.44
C GLU A 143 9.30 -8.20 7.53
N GLN A 144 10.44 -7.81 8.11
CA GLN A 144 11.56 -7.27 7.34
C GLN A 144 12.21 -8.34 6.47
N SER A 145 12.64 -7.95 5.27
CA SER A 145 13.49 -8.76 4.42
C SER A 145 14.86 -8.97 5.09
N PRO A 146 15.46 -10.17 4.96
CA PRO A 146 16.82 -10.41 5.46
C PRO A 146 17.90 -9.64 4.68
N THR A 147 17.57 -9.10 3.49
CA THR A 147 18.53 -8.38 2.64
C THR A 147 18.38 -6.87 2.71
N ASP A 148 17.21 -6.38 3.11
CA ASP A 148 16.94 -4.94 3.25
C ASP A 148 15.88 -4.68 4.32
N PRO A 149 16.21 -4.01 5.44
CA PRO A 149 15.26 -3.75 6.53
C PRO A 149 14.12 -2.79 6.14
N LEU A 150 14.24 -2.05 5.04
CA LEU A 150 13.17 -1.19 4.50
C LEU A 150 12.24 -1.94 3.55
N HIS A 151 12.56 -3.18 3.18
CA HIS A 151 11.64 -4.03 2.44
C HIS A 151 10.88 -4.91 3.43
N LEU A 152 9.56 -4.76 3.48
CA LEU A 152 8.73 -5.52 4.41
C LEU A 152 7.65 -6.32 3.68
N LEU A 153 7.36 -7.50 4.21
CA LEU A 153 6.38 -8.43 3.67
C LEU A 153 5.31 -8.77 4.70
N LEU A 154 4.05 -8.68 4.29
CA LEU A 154 2.91 -9.21 5.04
C LEU A 154 2.38 -10.44 4.30
N SER A 155 2.46 -11.61 4.91
CA SER A 155 1.97 -12.83 4.26
C SER A 155 0.46 -12.75 4.05
N ILE A 156 -0.07 -13.30 2.94
CA ILE A 156 -1.53 -13.30 2.71
C ILE A 156 -2.27 -14.03 3.85
N LYS A 157 -1.62 -15.00 4.51
CA LYS A 157 -2.17 -15.66 5.69
C LYS A 157 -2.38 -14.66 6.84
N ASP A 158 -1.38 -13.85 7.17
CA ASP A 158 -1.47 -12.90 8.27
C ASP A 158 -2.38 -11.71 7.90
N ALA A 159 -2.35 -11.29 6.63
CA ALA A 159 -3.28 -10.30 6.09
C ALA A 159 -4.75 -10.67 6.31
N ARG A 160 -5.13 -11.95 6.14
CA ARG A 160 -6.49 -12.44 6.42
C ARG A 160 -6.87 -12.30 7.90
N ILE A 161 -5.93 -12.56 8.80
CA ILE A 161 -6.15 -12.40 10.24
C ILE A 161 -6.42 -10.92 10.57
N LEU A 162 -5.61 -10.01 10.03
CA LEU A 162 -5.73 -8.56 10.30
C LEU A 162 -7.06 -7.92 9.86
N ILE A 163 -7.68 -8.45 8.80
CA ILE A 163 -8.94 -7.89 8.27
C ILE A 163 -10.20 -8.51 8.88
N THR A 164 -10.06 -9.60 9.63
CA THR A 164 -11.20 -10.23 10.31
C THR A 164 -11.71 -9.29 11.41
N PRO A 165 -13.03 -9.01 11.52
CA PRO A 165 -13.57 -8.24 12.63
C PRO A 165 -13.37 -9.01 13.94
N HIS A 166 -12.93 -8.32 14.99
CA HIS A 166 -13.05 -8.82 16.37
C HIS A 166 -14.46 -8.62 16.88
#